data_AF-A0A7G8UWH0-F1
#
_entry.id   AF-A0A7G8UWH0-F1
#
_cell.length_a   1.000
_cell.length_b   1.000
_cell.length_c   1.000
_cell.angle_alpha   90.00
_cell.angle_beta   90.00
_cell.angle_gamma   90.00
#
_symmetry.space_group_name_H-M   'P 1'
#
loop_
_entity.id
_entity.type
_entity.pdbx_description
1 polymer ?
#
loop_
_entity_poly.entity_id
_entity_poly.type
_entity_poly.pdbx_seq_one_letter_code
_entity_poly.pdbx_strand_id
1 'polypeptide(L)' 'MNRTQDLGKLIKLTGDRAKLDAKANDTYIVYKTREGTIVKEFSNGDIVRMNDQDFQHE' A
#
# COMPACT_ATOMS: atom_id res chain seq x y z
N MET A 1 16.36 23.89 -0.69
CA MET A 1 15.71 22.58 -0.87
C MET A 1 14.96 22.26 0.41
N ASN A 2 13.62 22.20 0.36
CA ASN A 2 12.80 21.86 1.52
C ASN A 2 12.78 20.33 1.66
N ARG A 3 13.71 19.80 2.46
CA ARG A 3 13.96 18.38 2.69
C ARG A 3 12.69 17.55 2.97
N THR A 4 11.68 18.17 3.60
CA THR A 4 10.36 17.59 3.88
C THR A 4 9.48 17.41 2.64
N GLN A 5 9.53 18.35 1.69
CA GLN A 5 8.78 18.24 0.43
C GLN A 5 9.36 17.14 -0.47
N ASP A 6 10.69 17.03 -0.50
CA ASP A 6 11.37 16.00 -1.29
C ASP A 6 11.14 14.60 -0.72
N LEU A 7 11.15 14.46 0.61
CA LEU A 7 10.79 13.20 1.28
C LEU A 7 9.34 12.80 0.99
N GLY A 8 8.40 13.75 1.02
CA GLY A 8 7.00 13.49 0.69
C GLY A 8 6.79 13.02 -0.75
N LYS A 9 7.57 13.53 -1.70
CA LYS A 9 7.55 13.03 -3.10
C LYS A 9 8.08 11.61 -3.20
N LEU A 10 9.19 11.31 -2.52
CA LEU A 10 9.78 9.98 -2.54
C LEU A 10 8.81 8.93 -1.99
N ILE A 11 8.18 9.20 -0.84
CA ILE A 11 7.20 8.30 -0.22
C ILE A 11 6.04 8.00 -1.18
N LYS A 12 5.51 9.01 -1.87
CA LYS A 12 4.44 8.82 -2.86
C LYS A 12 4.89 7.96 -4.02
N LEU A 13 6.04 8.28 -4.62
CA LEU A 13 6.60 7.53 -5.75
C LEU A 13 6.85 6.06 -5.40
N THR A 14 7.37 5.78 -4.20
CA THR A 14 7.57 4.41 -3.72
C THR A 14 6.24 3.66 -3.60
N GLY A 15 5.21 4.30 -3.06
CA GLY A 15 3.87 3.70 -2.96
C GLY A 15 3.25 3.43 -4.34
N ASP A 16 3.33 4.39 -5.26
CA ASP A 16 2.81 4.25 -6.62
C ASP A 16 3.54 3.13 -7.38
N ARG A 17 4.87 3.03 -7.22
CA ARG A 17 5.66 1.96 -7.83
C ARG A 17 5.29 0.59 -7.28
N ALA A 18 5.08 0.48 -5.97
CA ALA A 18 4.66 -0.77 -5.33
C ALA A 18 3.28 -1.22 -5.81
N LYS A 19 2.32 -0.30 -5.98
CA LYS A 19 0.99 -0.60 -6.56
C LYS A 19 1.10 -1.14 -7.99
N LEU A 20 1.90 -0.47 -8.83
CA LEU A 20 2.13 -0.90 -10.21
C LEU A 20 2.80 -2.28 -10.28
N ASP A 21 3.77 -2.53 -9.41
CA ASP A 21 4.47 -3.82 -9.35
C ASP A 21 3.53 -4.95 -8.90
N ALA A 22 2.70 -4.70 -7.88
CA ALA A 22 1.68 -5.66 -7.45
C ALA A 22 0.69 -5.97 -8.57
N LYS A 23 0.25 -4.95 -9.32
CA LYS A 23 -0.65 -5.13 -10.46
C LYS A 23 -0.01 -5.90 -11.61
N ALA A 24 1.27 -5.66 -11.90
CA ALA A 24 2.00 -6.34 -12.96
C ALA A 24 2.23 -7.84 -12.66
N ASN A 25 2.31 -8.20 -11.38
CA ASN A 25 2.55 -9.58 -10.92
C ASN A 25 1.28 -10.29 -10.42
N ASP A 26 0.09 -9.75 -10.70
CA ASP A 26 -1.21 -10.27 -10.26
C ASP A 26 -1.28 -10.62 -8.77
N THR A 27 -0.74 -9.71 -7.94
CA THR A 27 -0.73 -9.84 -6.49
C THR A 27 -1.32 -8.60 -5.84
N TYR A 28 -1.19 -8.50 -4.53
CA TYR A 28 -1.75 -7.43 -3.73
C TYR A 28 -0.67 -6.60 -3.03
N ILE A 29 -1.04 -5.38 -2.68
CA ILE A 29 -0.25 -4.49 -1.82
C ILE A 29 -1.00 -4.25 -0.51
N VAL A 30 -0.26 -4.21 0.60
CA VAL A 30 -0.81 -3.87 1.92
C VAL A 30 -0.30 -2.50 2.34
N TYR A 31 -1.21 -1.61 2.75
CA TYR A 31 -0.84 -0.28 3.22
C TYR A 31 -1.81 0.26 4.28
N LYS A 32 -1.36 1.25 5.05
CA LYS A 32 -2.16 1.96 6.04
C LYS A 32 -2.85 3.16 5.41
N THR A 33 -4.17 3.25 5.57
CA THR A 33 -4.95 4.41 5.13
C THR A 33 -4.73 5.60 6.06
N ARG A 34 -5.15 6.80 5.61
CA ARG A 34 -5.08 8.01 6.45
C ARG A 34 -5.91 7.90 7.73
N GLU A 35 -6.94 7.07 7.73
CA GLU A 35 -7.80 6.78 8.87
C GLU A 35 -7.14 5.80 9.86
N GLY A 36 -5.98 5.25 9.49
CA GLY A 36 -5.22 4.33 10.33
C GLY A 36 -5.54 2.85 10.11
N THR A 37 -6.48 2.54 9.22
CA THR A 37 -6.87 1.17 8.88
C THR A 37 -5.86 0.53 7.93
N ILE A 38 -5.55 -0.75 8.11
CA ILE A 38 -4.72 -1.50 7.16
C ILE A 38 -5.62 -2.12 6.10
N VAL A 39 -5.26 -1.94 4.84
CA VAL A 39 -6.01 -2.47 3.70
C VAL A 39 -5.08 -3.22 2.75
N LYS A 40 -5.67 -4.21 2.08
CA LYS A 40 -5.09 -5.01 1.02
C LYS A 40 -5.76 -4.58 -0.29
N GLU A 41 -4.98 -4.07 -1.23
CA GLU A 41 -5.45 -3.70 -2.57
C GLU A 41 -4.92 -4.71 -3.59
N PHE A 42 -5.82 -5.36 -4.31
CA PHE A 42 -5.50 -6.38 -5.32
C PHE A 42 -5.31 -5.77 -6.72
N SER A 43 -4.70 -6.52 -7.64
CA SER A 43 -4.44 -6.12 -9.03
C SER A 43 -5.69 -5.67 -9.81
N ASN A 44 -6.85 -6.23 -9.45
CA ASN A 44 -8.16 -5.92 -10.02
C ASN A 44 -8.81 -4.65 -9.44
N GLY A 45 -8.21 -4.05 -8.41
CA GLY A 45 -8.73 -2.87 -7.72
C GLY A 45 -9.61 -3.16 -6.51
N ASP A 46 -9.82 -4.43 -6.14
CA ASP A 46 -10.52 -4.78 -4.91
C ASP A 46 -9.70 -4.36 -3.70
N ILE A 47 -10.36 -3.70 -2.74
CA ILE A 47 -9.75 -3.25 -1.48
C ILE A 47 -10.43 -3.97 -0.33
N VAL A 48 -9.68 -4.80 0.38
CA VAL A 48 -10.15 -5.55 1.55
C VAL A 48 -9.50 -4.98 2.81
N ARG A 49 -10.31 -4.70 3.83
CA ARG A 49 -9.79 -4.30 5.14
C ARG A 49 -9.20 -5.51 5.85
N MET A 50 -7.97 -5.38 6.33
CA MET A 50 -7.34 -6.41 7.15
C MET A 50 -7.75 -6.20 8.61
N ASN A 51 -8.27 -7.26 9.24
CA ASN A 51 -8.48 -7.31 10.68
C ASN A 51 -7.23 -7.89 11.36
N ASP A 52 -7.09 -7.71 12.68
CA ASP A 52 -5.94 -8.21 13.45
C ASP A 52 -5.74 -9.74 13.29
N GLN A 53 -6.82 -10.48 13.02
CA GLN A 53 -6.81 -11.93 12.79
C GLN A 53 -6.24 -12.33 11.43
N ASP A 54 -6.19 -11.44 10.43
CA ASP A 54 -5.61 -11.70 9.11
C ASP A 54 -4.07 -11.71 9.14
N PHE A 55 -3.45 -11.26 10.23
CA PHE A 55 -2.00 -11.30 10.43
C PHE A 55 -1.52 -12.64 11.03
N GLN A 56 -2.44 -13.56 11.35
CA GLN A 56 -2.11 -14.92 11.76
C GLN A 56 -1.83 -15.74 10.50
N HIS A 57 -0.57 -15.81 10.10
CA HIS A 57 -0.11 -16.81 9.13
C HIS A 57 0.34 -18.05 9.90
N GLU A 58 -0.20 -19.24 9.54
CA GLU A 58 0.28 -20.55 9.99
C GLU A 58 1.67 -20.88 9.42
#